data_AF-A0A954WG45-F1
#
_entry.id   AF-A0A954WG45-F1
#
_cell.length_a   1.000
_cell.length_b   1.000
_cell.length_c   1.000
_cell.angle_alpha   90.00
_cell.angle_beta   90.00
_cell.angle_gamma   90.00
#
_symmetry.space_group_name_H-M   'P 1'
#
loop_
_entity.id
_entity.type
_entity.pdbx_description
1 polymer ?
#
loop_
_entity_poly.entity_id
_entity_poly.type
_entity_poly.pdbx_seq_one_letter_code
_entity_poly.pdbx_strand_id
1 'polypeptide(L)'
;MPRETNERFVHAPDSEKDALGPTATPPADGEGLRLTDEQMERWAQLLADGDVEFPPDLLESQVAALVNQVQLRRRRRLIQWLAREIARYLQRENASAKPSKEYK
;
A
#
# COMPACT_ATOMS: atom_id res chain seq x y z
N MET A 1 -37.49 -44.76 38.99
CA MET A 1 -36.08 -45.07 39.30
C MET A 1 -35.95 -46.58 39.35
N PRO A 2 -35.09 -47.24 38.55
CA PRO A 2 -33.61 -47.16 38.59
C PRO A 2 -33.01 -46.80 37.20
N ARG A 3 -31.84 -46.17 37.01
CA ARG A 3 -30.43 -46.34 37.46
C ARG A 3 -29.64 -47.47 36.76
N GLU A 4 -28.72 -47.02 35.88
CA GLU A 4 -27.31 -47.44 35.68
C GLU A 4 -27.06 -48.88 35.19
N THR A 5 -26.26 -49.15 34.17
CA THR A 5 -24.80 -48.93 34.01
C THR A 5 -24.44 -48.97 32.51
N ASN A 6 -23.67 -48.06 31.92
CA ASN A 6 -22.24 -47.77 32.02
C ASN A 6 -21.29 -48.90 31.52
N GLU A 7 -20.24 -48.46 30.81
CA GLU A 7 -19.03 -49.18 30.34
C GLU A 7 -19.18 -49.93 29.00
N ARG A 8 -18.34 -49.78 27.97
CA ARG A 8 -16.96 -49.26 27.78
C ARG A 8 -16.75 -49.14 26.25
N PHE A 9 -16.18 -48.04 25.72
CA PHE A 9 -14.75 -47.93 25.30
C PHE A 9 -14.33 -49.00 24.25
N VAL A 10 -13.69 -48.73 23.09
CA VAL A 10 -12.68 -47.72 22.70
C VAL A 10 -12.57 -47.66 21.16
N HIS A 11 -12.34 -46.46 20.59
CA HIS A 11 -11.42 -46.09 19.48
C HIS A 11 -11.99 -44.85 18.78
N ALA A 12 -11.63 -43.64 19.23
CA ALA A 12 -10.48 -42.83 18.79
C ALA A 12 -10.79 -42.02 17.51
N PRO A 13 -10.50 -40.69 17.49
CA PRO A 13 -11.00 -39.76 16.49
C PRO A 13 -10.02 -39.61 15.33
N ASP A 14 -10.43 -39.93 14.11
CA ASP A 14 -9.69 -39.46 12.93
C ASP A 14 -10.09 -38.00 12.66
N SER A 15 -9.14 -37.13 13.03
CA SER A 15 -9.06 -35.76 12.55
C SER A 15 -8.57 -35.80 11.11
N GLU A 16 -9.29 -35.19 10.18
CA GLU A 16 -8.75 -34.36 9.06
C GLU A 16 -9.94 -33.96 8.18
N LYS A 17 -10.37 -32.69 8.24
CA LYS A 17 -9.94 -31.66 7.30
C LYS A 17 -10.11 -32.10 5.84
N ASP A 18 -11.33 -32.02 5.34
CA ASP A 18 -11.58 -31.73 3.92
C ASP A 18 -12.89 -30.95 3.78
N ALA A 19 -12.96 -29.83 4.50
CA ALA A 19 -13.81 -28.71 4.10
C ALA A 19 -13.07 -27.90 3.02
N LEU A 20 -12.80 -28.54 1.88
CA LEU A 20 -12.47 -27.86 0.64
C LEU A 20 -13.68 -28.04 -0.27
N GLY A 21 -14.65 -27.14 -0.11
CA GLY A 21 -15.45 -26.76 -1.27
C GLY A 21 -14.48 -26.36 -2.38
N PRO A 22 -14.84 -26.48 -3.67
CA PRO A 22 -14.01 -25.93 -4.73
C PRO A 22 -13.91 -24.42 -4.46
N THR A 23 -12.82 -24.00 -3.83
CA THR A 23 -12.38 -22.61 -3.85
C THR A 23 -12.22 -22.33 -5.33
N ALA A 24 -13.22 -21.65 -5.89
CA ALA A 24 -13.09 -21.05 -7.19
C ALA A 24 -11.87 -20.14 -7.08
N THR A 25 -10.72 -20.63 -7.55
CA THR A 25 -9.63 -19.77 -7.99
C THR A 25 -10.29 -18.83 -8.99
N PRO A 26 -10.45 -17.53 -8.69
CA PRO A 26 -10.94 -16.61 -9.70
C PRO A 26 -9.97 -16.70 -10.88
N PRO A 27 -10.46 -16.75 -12.13
CA PRO A 27 -9.60 -16.88 -13.30
C PRO A 27 -8.58 -15.75 -13.27
N ALA A 28 -7.33 -16.11 -12.97
CA ALA A 28 -6.18 -15.24 -13.11
C ALA A 28 -5.92 -15.14 -14.61
N ASP A 29 -6.64 -14.24 -15.29
CA ASP A 29 -6.34 -13.63 -16.60
C ASP A 29 -7.60 -12.94 -17.12
N GLY A 30 -7.98 -11.83 -16.47
CA GLY A 30 -9.04 -10.96 -16.98
C GLY A 30 -8.61 -10.24 -18.26
N GLU A 31 -9.55 -10.01 -19.18
CA GLU A 31 -9.38 -9.09 -20.30
C GLU A 31 -9.14 -7.68 -19.76
N GLY A 32 -7.88 -7.27 -19.67
CA GLY A 32 -7.50 -5.95 -19.17
C GLY A 32 -6.17 -5.49 -19.76
N LEU A 33 -6.00 -4.18 -19.84
CA LEU A 33 -4.81 -3.53 -20.33
C LEU A 33 -3.61 -3.94 -19.47
N ARG A 34 -2.65 -4.62 -20.11
CA ARG A 34 -1.35 -4.95 -19.54
C ARG A 34 -0.35 -3.87 -19.91
N LEU A 35 -0.02 -3.03 -18.94
CA LEU A 35 1.07 -2.08 -19.08
C LEU A 35 2.42 -2.79 -18.97
N THR A 36 3.39 -2.38 -19.77
CA THR A 36 4.80 -2.71 -19.55
C THR A 36 5.34 -1.97 -18.32
N ASP A 37 6.47 -2.41 -17.78
CA ASP A 37 7.10 -1.74 -16.63
C ASP A 37 7.42 -0.27 -16.91
N GLU A 38 7.90 0.05 -18.12
CA GLU A 38 8.16 1.43 -18.55
C GLU A 38 6.88 2.27 -18.62
N GLN A 39 5.79 1.68 -19.11
CA GLN A 39 4.49 2.35 -19.15
C GLN A 39 3.96 2.58 -17.74
N MET A 40 4.12 1.60 -16.84
CA MET A 40 3.73 1.70 -15.44
C MET A 40 4.48 2.84 -14.74
N GLU A 41 5.79 2.94 -14.95
CA GLU A 41 6.63 4.02 -14.44
C GLU A 41 6.16 5.40 -14.92
N ARG A 42 5.86 5.54 -16.22
CA ARG A 42 5.36 6.79 -16.81
C ARG A 42 3.98 7.17 -16.27
N TRP A 43 3.05 6.22 -16.22
CA TRP A 43 1.72 6.43 -15.64
C TRP A 43 1.80 6.81 -14.16
N ALA A 44 2.65 6.13 -13.39
CA ALA A 44 2.85 6.44 -11.99
C ALA A 44 3.36 7.87 -11.79
N GLN A 45 4.24 8.34 -12.68
CA GLN A 45 4.72 9.72 -12.68
C GLN A 45 3.58 10.71 -12.97
N LEU A 46 2.86 10.55 -14.09
CA LEU A 46 1.77 11.45 -14.50
C LEU A 46 0.64 11.51 -13.46
N LEU A 47 0.26 10.37 -12.89
CA LEU A 47 -0.74 10.30 -11.81
C LEU A 47 -0.24 10.95 -10.52
N ALA A 48 1.05 10.81 -10.21
CA ALA A 48 1.64 11.47 -9.06
C ALA A 48 1.69 13.00 -9.23
N ASP A 49 1.90 13.48 -10.45
CA ASP A 49 1.82 14.90 -10.84
C ASP A 49 0.37 15.42 -10.80
N GLY A 50 -0.62 14.54 -11.03
CA GLY A 50 -2.03 14.92 -11.11
C GLY A 50 -2.43 15.43 -12.50
N ASP A 51 -1.59 15.17 -13.51
CA ASP A 51 -1.78 15.63 -14.88
C ASP A 51 -2.81 14.79 -15.66
N VAL A 52 -3.05 13.56 -15.20
CA VAL A 52 -3.92 12.59 -15.86
C VAL A 52 -4.83 11.87 -14.86
N GLU A 53 -5.95 11.36 -15.34
CA GLU A 53 -6.84 10.48 -14.60
C GLU A 53 -6.32 9.03 -14.59
N PHE A 54 -6.86 8.22 -13.68
CA PHE A 54 -6.47 6.82 -13.55
C PHE A 54 -6.84 6.05 -14.83
N PRO A 55 -5.91 5.30 -15.44
CA PRO A 55 -6.18 4.62 -16.69
C PRO A 55 -7.29 3.56 -16.51
N PRO A 56 -8.32 3.55 -17.38
CA PRO A 56 -9.38 2.56 -17.31
C PRO A 56 -8.87 1.19 -17.74
N ASP A 57 -9.58 0.14 -17.32
CA ASP A 57 -9.39 -1.25 -17.77
C ASP A 57 -8.02 -1.87 -17.46
N LEU A 58 -7.26 -1.38 -16.47
CA LEU A 58 -6.08 -2.10 -16.00
C LEU A 58 -6.45 -3.42 -15.33
N LEU A 59 -5.58 -4.41 -15.51
CA LEU A 59 -5.59 -5.59 -14.66
C LEU A 59 -5.51 -5.21 -13.18
N GLU A 60 -6.34 -5.86 -12.36
CA GLU A 60 -6.39 -5.62 -10.92
C GLU A 60 -5.02 -5.75 -10.23
N SER A 61 -4.19 -6.71 -10.68
CA SER A 61 -2.81 -6.87 -10.19
C SER A 61 -1.91 -5.66 -10.50
N GLN A 62 -2.12 -5.01 -11.64
CA GLN A 62 -1.39 -3.81 -12.04
C GLN A 62 -1.98 -2.54 -11.42
N VAL A 63 -3.28 -2.50 -11.12
CA VAL A 63 -3.90 -1.39 -10.38
C VAL A 63 -3.23 -1.23 -9.03
N ALA A 64 -3.10 -2.31 -8.26
CA ALA A 64 -2.46 -2.27 -6.95
C ALA A 64 -0.98 -1.83 -7.04
N ALA A 65 -0.24 -2.35 -8.03
CA ALA A 65 1.14 -1.95 -8.27
C ALA A 65 1.26 -0.45 -8.61
N LEU A 66 0.42 0.04 -9.52
CA LEU A 66 0.41 1.44 -9.96
C LEU A 66 0.06 2.38 -8.79
N VAL A 67 -0.96 2.05 -8.00
CA VAL A 67 -1.33 2.84 -6.81
C VAL A 67 -0.18 2.94 -5.83
N ASN A 68 0.51 1.83 -5.54
CA ASN A 68 1.66 1.83 -4.64
C ASN A 68 2.80 2.72 -5.16
N GLN A 69 3.09 2.67 -6.46
CA GLN A 69 4.10 3.54 -7.06
C GLN A 69 3.72 5.02 -6.98
N VAL A 70 2.45 5.37 -7.25
CA VAL A 70 1.94 6.75 -7.14
C VAL A 70 2.07 7.27 -5.71
N GLN A 71 1.66 6.47 -4.72
CA GLN A 71 1.76 6.84 -3.31
C GLN A 71 3.21 7.08 -2.88
N LEU A 72 4.14 6.21 -3.30
CA LEU A 72 5.56 6.35 -2.98
C LEU A 72 6.14 7.65 -3.56
N ARG A 73 5.82 7.99 -4.82
CA ARG A 73 6.26 9.25 -5.45
C ARG A 73 5.71 10.47 -4.72
N ARG A 74 4.40 10.49 -4.46
CA ARG A 74 3.74 11.60 -3.74
C ARG A 74 4.34 11.78 -2.35
N ARG A 75 4.53 10.69 -1.60
CA ARG A 75 5.18 10.72 -0.27
C ARG A 75 6.59 11.29 -0.35
N ARG A 76 7.41 10.83 -1.30
CA ARG A 76 8.79 11.33 -1.45
C ARG A 76 8.81 12.83 -1.73
N ARG A 77 7.94 13.33 -2.61
CA ARG A 77 7.84 14.77 -2.92
C ARG A 77 7.40 15.58 -1.73
N LEU A 78 6.39 15.11 -0.99
CA LEU A 78 5.93 15.77 0.23
C LEU A 78 7.06 15.89 1.26
N ILE A 79 7.80 14.80 1.49
CA ILE A 79 8.94 14.80 2.43
C ILE A 79 10.00 15.80 1.96
N GLN A 80 10.36 15.82 0.68
CA GLN A 80 11.35 16.76 0.14
C GLN A 80 10.89 18.22 0.26
N TRP A 81 9.61 18.48 -0.01
CA TRP A 81 9.04 19.81 0.13
C TRP A 81 9.07 20.26 1.60
N LEU A 82 8.61 19.42 2.53
CA LEU A 82 8.64 19.69 3.97
C LEU A 82 10.07 19.95 4.45
N ALA A 83 11.04 19.11 4.07
CA ALA A 83 12.44 19.28 4.44
C ALA A 83 12.99 20.64 3.97
N ARG A 84 12.69 21.04 2.72
CA ARG A 84 13.09 22.35 2.18
C ARG A 84 12.44 23.50 2.94
N GLU A 85 11.15 23.39 3.27
CA GLU A 85 10.46 24.47 3.96
C GLU A 85 10.93 24.62 5.41
N ILE A 86 11.20 23.51 6.11
CA ILE A 86 11.84 23.52 7.43
C ILE A 86 13.22 24.19 7.36
N ALA A 87 14.04 23.83 6.37
CA ALA A 87 15.36 24.46 6.22
C ALA A 87 15.27 25.97 5.98
N ARG A 88 14.32 26.41 5.13
CA ARG A 88 14.06 27.84 4.88
C ARG A 88 13.57 28.56 6.14
N TYR A 89 12.68 27.92 6.90
CA TYR A 89 12.20 28.45 8.16
C TYR A 89 13.35 28.68 9.15
N LEU A 90 14.19 27.66 9.37
CA LEU A 90 15.34 27.77 10.27
C LEU A 90 16.36 28.82 9.80
N GLN A 91 16.55 28.99 8.48
CA GLN A 91 17.41 30.03 7.94
C GLN A 91 16.88 31.43 8.25
N ARG A 92 15.56 31.65 8.16
CA ARG A 92 14.92 32.94 8.51
C ARG A 92 15.09 33.25 10.00
N GLU A 93 14.84 32.27 10.87
CA GLU A 93 15.00 32.41 12.33
C GLU A 93 16.45 32.68 12.73
N ASN A 94 17.43 32.03 12.10
CA ASN A 94 18.84 32.28 12.39
C ASN A 94 19.31 33.64 11.85
N ALA A 95 18.72 34.12 10.75
CA ALA A 95 19.01 35.44 10.21
C ALA A 95 18.47 36.57 11.09
N SER A 96 17.26 36.41 11.66
CA SER A 96 16.67 37.37 12.61
C SER A 96 17.37 37.36 13.98
N ALA A 97 17.98 36.25 14.37
CA ALA A 97 18.74 36.12 15.63
C ALA A 97 20.13 36.79 15.61
N LYS A 98 20.62 37.29 14.48
CA LYS A 98 21.86 38.08 14.41
C LYS A 98 21.54 39.57 14.61
N PRO A 99 21.78 40.17 15.79
CA PRO A 99 21.66 41.62 15.93
C PRO A 99 22.70 42.32 15.05
N SER A 100 22.25 43.39 14.40
CA SER A 100 23.05 44.37 13.68
C SER A 100 24.32 44.70 14.48
N LYS A 101 25.49 44.38 13.93
CA LYS A 101 26.75 44.90 14.48
C LYS A 101 26.66 46.43 14.50
N GLU A 102 26.80 46.98 15.69
CA GLU A 102 26.91 48.39 16.00
C GLU A 102 27.85 49.10 15.02
N TYR A 103 27.38 50.19 14.41
CA TYR A 103 28.25 51.22 13.89
C TYR A 103 28.52 52.21 15.02
N LYS A 104 29.81 52.42 15.27
CA LYS A 104 30.42 53.32 16.25
C LYS A 104 29.95 54.77 16.12
#